data_AF-A0A8J4CHX1-F1
#
_entry.id   AF-A0A8J4CHX1-F1
#
_cell.length_a   1.000
_cell.length_b   1.000
_cell.length_c   1.000
_cell.angle_alpha   90.00
_cell.angle_beta   90.00
_cell.angle_gamma   90.00
#
_symmetry.space_group_name_H-M   'P 1'
#
loop_
_entity.id
_entity.type
_entity.pdbx_description
1 polymer ?
#
loop_
_entity_poly.entity_id
_entity_poly.type
_entity_poly.pdbx_seq_one_letter_code
_entity_poly.pdbx_strand_id
1 'polypeptide(L)'
;MGKDRLDEPLDLNNYATWKLRFELLCGELGYGHALLAAPISEADVNMSNKVKSVMAKNVKNHHLQTIVRAANAKAAWDALAATFASTCNTRKIALRQELSDFKMANGEHMPVYVSRARQLQSDLLDVGHVVTDAELTTIIIKGLPRTYHVITTALETREGELDFQQVVSRLMAYDSAEREASRKETTAFSARRGGGNAGSSGRGQGART
;
A
#
# COMPACT_ATOMS: atom_id res chain seq x y z
N MET A 1 -10.20 -7.91 28.31
CA MET A 1 -10.10 -8.85 27.18
C MET A 1 -9.86 -10.24 27.75
N GLY A 2 -10.51 -11.28 27.24
CA GLY A 2 -10.27 -12.66 27.71
C GLY A 2 -8.85 -13.09 27.35
N LYS A 3 -8.22 -13.90 28.22
CA LYS A 3 -6.83 -14.41 28.02
C LYS A 3 -6.65 -15.27 26.76
N ASP A 4 -7.73 -15.56 26.04
CA ASP A 4 -7.80 -16.48 24.90
C ASP A 4 -8.22 -15.79 23.59
N ARG A 5 -8.16 -14.44 23.51
CA ARG A 5 -8.64 -13.68 22.35
C ARG A 5 -7.60 -12.67 21.86
N LEU A 6 -7.33 -12.70 20.56
CA LEU A 6 -6.53 -11.74 19.83
C LEU A 6 -7.31 -10.46 19.54
N ASP A 7 -6.61 -9.35 19.41
CA ASP A 7 -7.18 -8.05 19.03
C ASP A 7 -7.82 -8.10 17.64
N GLU A 8 -7.24 -8.88 16.74
CA GLU A 8 -7.64 -9.00 15.35
C GLU A 8 -7.82 -10.48 14.96
N PRO A 9 -9.05 -10.93 14.62
CA PRO A 9 -9.28 -12.30 14.20
C PRO A 9 -8.78 -12.56 12.78
N LEU A 10 -8.52 -13.83 12.45
CA LEU A 10 -8.07 -14.23 11.12
C LEU A 10 -9.08 -13.84 10.04
N ASP A 11 -8.53 -13.25 8.98
CA ASP A 11 -9.20 -12.86 7.74
C ASP A 11 -8.28 -13.12 6.53
N LEU A 12 -8.81 -12.91 5.33
CA LEU A 12 -8.15 -13.13 4.04
C LEU A 12 -6.78 -12.44 3.91
N ASN A 13 -6.59 -11.29 4.57
CA ASN A 13 -5.43 -10.41 4.34
C ASN A 13 -4.46 -10.35 5.52
N ASN A 14 -4.73 -11.00 6.65
CA ASN A 14 -3.92 -10.84 7.86
C ASN A 14 -3.30 -12.16 8.35
N TYR A 15 -3.33 -13.23 7.55
CA TYR A 15 -2.87 -14.56 7.97
C TYR A 15 -1.45 -14.57 8.53
N ALA A 16 -0.50 -13.84 7.93
CA ALA A 16 0.88 -13.78 8.41
C ALA A 16 0.97 -13.25 9.84
N THR A 17 0.38 -12.08 10.09
CA THR A 17 0.35 -11.44 11.42
C THR A 17 -0.48 -12.25 12.42
N TRP A 18 -1.63 -12.76 11.99
CA TRP A 18 -2.48 -13.61 12.80
C TRP A 18 -1.75 -14.89 13.23
N LYS A 19 -1.05 -15.55 12.32
CA LYS A 19 -0.30 -16.79 12.58
C LYS A 19 0.71 -16.57 13.71
N LEU A 20 1.52 -15.52 13.61
CA LEU A 20 2.50 -15.17 14.65
C LEU A 20 1.84 -14.91 16.01
N ARG A 21 0.78 -14.08 16.02
CA ARG A 21 0.03 -13.77 17.24
C ARG A 21 -0.61 -15.01 17.86
N PHE A 22 -1.13 -15.91 17.04
CA PHE A 22 -1.78 -17.14 17.49
C PHE A 22 -0.77 -18.16 18.04
N GLU A 23 0.40 -18.30 17.42
CA GLU A 23 1.50 -19.11 17.96
C GLU A 23 1.95 -18.60 19.34
N LEU A 24 2.09 -17.28 19.50
CA LEU A 24 2.41 -16.65 20.79
C LEU A 24 1.33 -16.91 21.84
N LEU A 25 0.06 -16.73 21.48
CA LEU A 25 -1.09 -17.02 22.35
C LEU A 25 -1.10 -18.48 22.80
N CYS A 26 -0.86 -19.42 21.89
CA CYS A 26 -0.74 -20.83 22.24
C CYS A 26 0.47 -21.12 23.14
N GLY A 27 1.59 -20.41 22.96
CA GLY A 27 2.73 -20.47 23.87
C GLY A 27 2.36 -20.05 25.30
N GLU A 28 1.70 -18.89 25.45
CA GLU A 28 1.27 -18.36 26.75
C GLU A 28 0.26 -19.26 27.48
N LEU A 29 -0.62 -19.93 26.72
CA LEU A 29 -1.60 -20.86 27.26
C LEU A 29 -1.04 -22.26 27.53
N GLY A 30 0.23 -22.53 27.19
CA GLY A 30 0.86 -23.84 27.37
C GLY A 30 0.45 -24.88 26.32
N TYR A 31 -0.01 -24.44 25.15
CA TYR A 31 -0.58 -25.27 24.08
C TYR A 31 0.33 -25.43 22.86
N GLY A 32 1.53 -24.86 22.85
CA GLY A 32 2.41 -24.82 21.67
C GLY A 32 2.63 -26.18 20.98
N HIS A 33 2.79 -27.27 21.74
CA HIS A 33 3.00 -28.62 21.18
C HIS A 33 1.81 -29.14 20.35
N ALA A 34 0.57 -28.76 20.71
CA ALA A 34 -0.64 -29.24 20.04
C ALA A 34 -0.83 -28.64 18.63
N LEU A 35 -0.09 -27.58 18.28
CA LEU A 35 -0.01 -27.03 16.92
C LEU A 35 1.06 -27.72 16.05
N LEU A 36 1.94 -28.53 16.64
CA LEU A 36 3.10 -29.11 15.97
C LEU A 36 2.93 -30.61 15.69
N ALA A 37 2.18 -31.32 16.53
CA ALA A 37 2.02 -32.77 16.43
C ALA A 37 0.57 -33.22 16.46
N ALA A 38 0.28 -34.32 15.77
CA ALA A 38 -0.98 -35.04 15.94
C ALA A 38 -1.03 -35.66 17.36
N PRO A 39 -2.22 -35.74 17.98
CA PRO A 39 -2.34 -36.30 19.32
C PRO A 39 -2.02 -37.80 19.32
N ILE A 40 -1.22 -38.24 20.29
CA ILE A 40 -0.85 -39.65 20.49
C ILE A 40 -1.40 -40.23 21.81
N SER A 41 -1.90 -39.36 22.70
CA SER A 41 -2.55 -39.73 23.95
C SER A 41 -3.90 -39.04 24.12
N GLU A 42 -4.74 -39.54 25.04
CA GLU A 42 -6.02 -38.91 25.37
C GLU A 42 -5.83 -37.48 25.94
N ALA A 43 -4.76 -37.25 26.69
CA ALA A 43 -4.38 -35.92 27.16
C ALA A 43 -4.11 -34.96 25.99
N ASP A 44 -3.42 -35.44 24.95
CA ASP A 44 -3.17 -34.65 23.73
C ASP A 44 -4.46 -34.38 22.95
N VAL A 45 -5.39 -35.34 22.88
CA VAL A 45 -6.70 -35.15 22.24
C VAL A 45 -7.47 -34.02 22.93
N ASN A 46 -7.52 -34.04 24.27
CA ASN A 46 -8.17 -33.00 25.07
C ASN A 46 -7.50 -31.63 24.86
N MET A 47 -6.16 -31.60 24.80
CA MET A 47 -5.41 -30.38 24.49
C MET A 47 -5.73 -29.87 23.08
N SER A 48 -5.78 -30.77 22.10
CA SER A 48 -6.12 -30.47 20.72
C SER A 48 -7.50 -29.83 20.60
N ASN A 49 -8.49 -30.38 21.31
CA ASN A 49 -9.85 -29.82 21.34
C ASN A 49 -9.89 -28.42 21.96
N LYS A 50 -9.09 -28.16 23.01
CA LYS A 50 -8.95 -26.81 23.59
C LYS A 50 -8.35 -25.83 22.58
N VAL A 51 -7.28 -26.22 21.89
CA VAL A 51 -6.66 -25.37 20.86
C VAL A 51 -7.61 -25.09 19.72
N LYS A 52 -8.38 -26.08 19.23
CA LYS A 52 -9.42 -25.86 18.22
C LYS A 52 -10.47 -24.84 18.69
N SER A 53 -10.88 -24.90 19.96
CA SER A 53 -11.82 -23.93 20.54
C SER A 53 -11.25 -22.52 20.59
N VAL A 54 -9.99 -22.36 21.03
CA VAL A 54 -9.29 -21.06 21.01
C VAL A 54 -9.11 -20.56 19.57
N MET A 55 -8.76 -21.43 18.63
CA MET A 55 -8.64 -21.10 17.21
C MET A 55 -9.97 -20.59 16.64
N ALA A 56 -11.07 -21.29 16.90
CA ALA A 56 -12.40 -20.90 16.46
C ALA A 56 -12.84 -19.51 16.98
N LYS A 57 -12.43 -19.13 18.20
CA LYS A 57 -12.69 -17.78 18.75
C LYS A 57 -11.90 -16.66 18.08
N ASN A 58 -10.81 -17.01 17.41
CA ASN A 58 -9.83 -16.08 16.84
C ASN A 58 -9.84 -16.07 15.31
N VAL A 59 -10.88 -16.60 14.67
CA VAL A 59 -11.08 -16.52 13.22
C VAL A 59 -12.43 -15.90 12.88
N LYS A 60 -12.58 -15.37 11.66
CA LYS A 60 -13.89 -15.00 11.11
C LYS A 60 -14.73 -16.23 10.76
N ASN A 61 -16.05 -16.05 10.69
CA ASN A 61 -17.04 -17.12 10.52
C ASN A 61 -16.76 -18.05 9.34
N HIS A 62 -16.24 -17.53 8.22
CA HIS A 62 -15.97 -18.31 7.02
C HIS A 62 -14.84 -19.35 7.18
N HIS A 63 -14.01 -19.25 8.24
CA HIS A 63 -12.98 -20.24 8.57
C HIS A 63 -13.44 -21.30 9.59
N LEU A 64 -14.58 -21.08 10.27
CA LEU A 64 -15.04 -21.97 11.34
C LEU A 64 -15.26 -23.40 10.85
N GLN A 65 -15.83 -23.56 9.66
CA GLN A 65 -16.11 -24.88 9.10
C GLN A 65 -14.83 -25.71 8.90
N THR A 66 -13.74 -25.07 8.46
CA THR A 66 -12.41 -25.70 8.31
C THR A 66 -11.89 -26.21 9.65
N ILE A 67 -12.02 -25.40 10.70
CA ILE A 67 -11.55 -25.75 12.05
C ILE A 67 -12.39 -26.90 12.63
N VAL A 68 -13.72 -26.80 12.56
CA VAL A 68 -14.61 -27.82 13.14
C VAL A 68 -14.37 -29.19 12.48
N ARG A 69 -14.27 -29.23 11.15
CA ARG A 69 -14.08 -30.47 10.37
C ARG A 69 -12.71 -31.13 10.54
N ALA A 70 -11.69 -30.38 10.93
CA ALA A 70 -10.36 -30.94 11.12
C ALA A 70 -10.33 -31.97 12.25
N ALA A 71 -9.60 -33.08 12.06
CA ALA A 71 -9.54 -34.16 13.05
C ALA A 71 -8.91 -33.73 14.38
N ASN A 72 -7.96 -32.79 14.33
CA ASN A 72 -7.23 -32.28 15.49
C ASN A 72 -6.71 -30.86 15.18
N ALA A 73 -6.15 -30.18 16.19
CA ALA A 73 -5.62 -28.82 16.08
C ALA A 73 -4.51 -28.69 15.04
N LYS A 74 -3.60 -29.67 14.93
CA LYS A 74 -2.56 -29.70 13.89
C LYS A 74 -3.17 -29.72 12.49
N ALA A 75 -4.16 -30.58 12.25
CA ALA A 75 -4.86 -30.64 10.98
C ALA A 75 -5.63 -29.35 10.67
N ALA A 76 -6.22 -28.69 11.68
CA ALA A 76 -6.89 -27.40 11.51
C ALA A 76 -5.88 -26.31 11.11
N TRP A 77 -4.74 -26.26 11.81
CA TRP A 77 -3.63 -25.36 11.55
C TRP A 77 -3.08 -25.52 10.14
N ASP A 78 -2.81 -26.75 9.72
CA ASP A 78 -2.31 -27.07 8.39
C ASP A 78 -3.32 -26.73 7.28
N ALA A 79 -4.62 -26.98 7.51
CA ALA A 79 -5.65 -26.67 6.54
C ALA A 79 -5.81 -25.15 6.33
N LEU A 80 -5.76 -24.36 7.41
CA LEU A 80 -5.70 -22.91 7.30
C LEU A 80 -4.43 -22.49 6.55
N ALA A 81 -3.26 -23.01 6.96
CA ALA A 81 -1.99 -22.69 6.31
C ALA A 81 -1.99 -22.97 4.79
N ALA A 82 -2.55 -24.11 4.37
CA ALA A 82 -2.67 -24.47 2.96
C ALA A 82 -3.60 -23.52 2.20
N THR A 83 -4.72 -23.12 2.81
CA THR A 83 -5.67 -22.16 2.22
C THR A 83 -4.96 -20.84 1.92
N PHE A 84 -4.24 -20.32 2.92
CA PHE A 84 -3.55 -19.04 2.79
C PHE A 84 -2.26 -19.12 1.99
N ALA A 85 -1.61 -20.28 1.87
CA ALA A 85 -0.47 -20.45 0.97
C ALA A 85 -0.85 -20.16 -0.49
N SER A 86 -2.04 -20.60 -0.92
CA SER A 86 -2.55 -20.32 -2.27
C SER A 86 -2.84 -18.83 -2.48
N THR A 87 -3.52 -18.19 -1.53
CA THR A 87 -3.82 -16.74 -1.56
C THR A 87 -2.55 -15.89 -1.49
N CYS A 88 -1.59 -16.26 -0.65
CA CYS A 88 -0.29 -15.60 -0.56
C CYS A 88 0.48 -15.69 -1.87
N ASN A 89 0.44 -16.83 -2.56
CA ASN A 89 1.07 -16.98 -3.87
C ASN A 89 0.41 -16.09 -4.93
N THR A 90 -0.92 -16.06 -4.98
CA THR A 90 -1.67 -15.17 -5.89
C THR A 90 -1.39 -13.70 -5.57
N ARG A 91 -1.41 -13.29 -4.30
CA ARG A 91 -1.09 -11.92 -3.87
C ARG A 91 0.33 -11.54 -4.22
N LYS A 92 1.30 -12.44 -4.03
CA LYS A 92 2.70 -12.23 -4.41
C LYS A 92 2.88 -12.03 -5.91
N ILE A 93 2.16 -12.79 -6.73
CA ILE A 93 2.15 -12.60 -8.19
C ILE A 93 1.55 -11.24 -8.55
N ALA A 94 0.40 -10.89 -7.97
CA ALA A 94 -0.28 -9.62 -8.22
C ALA A 94 0.60 -8.41 -7.84
N LEU A 95 1.25 -8.45 -6.67
CA LEU A 95 2.15 -7.38 -6.24
C LEU A 95 3.38 -7.22 -7.14
N ARG A 96 3.92 -8.33 -7.67
CA ARG A 96 5.02 -8.27 -8.65
C ARG A 96 4.58 -7.70 -9.99
N GLN A 97 3.36 -8.00 -10.42
CA GLN A 97 2.77 -7.37 -11.61
C GLN A 97 2.57 -5.88 -11.38
N GLU A 98 1.99 -5.50 -10.23
CA GLU A 98 1.80 -4.09 -9.85
C GLU A 98 3.13 -3.32 -9.80
N LEU A 99 4.20 -3.93 -9.29
CA LEU A 99 5.54 -3.37 -9.31
C LEU A 99 6.10 -3.17 -10.72
N SER A 100 5.88 -4.15 -11.61
CA SER A 100 6.36 -4.09 -12.99
C SER A 100 5.64 -3.03 -13.81
N ASP A 101 4.34 -2.86 -13.56
CA ASP A 101 3.48 -1.90 -14.24
C ASP A 101 3.40 -0.55 -13.51
N PHE A 102 4.20 -0.35 -12.47
CA PHE A 102 4.13 0.82 -11.60
C PHE A 102 4.51 2.09 -12.37
N LYS A 103 3.52 2.95 -12.57
CA LYS A 103 3.65 4.24 -13.23
C LYS A 103 2.69 5.25 -12.64
N MET A 104 3.02 6.52 -12.80
CA MET A 104 2.17 7.62 -12.41
C MET A 104 0.93 7.65 -13.31
N ALA A 105 -0.25 7.72 -12.70
CA ALA A 105 -1.51 7.78 -13.42
C ALA A 105 -1.75 9.18 -14.03
N ASN A 106 -2.59 9.23 -15.07
CA ASN A 106 -2.95 10.50 -15.72
C ASN A 106 -3.64 11.43 -14.72
N GLY A 107 -3.07 12.62 -14.51
CA GLY A 107 -3.59 13.61 -13.58
C GLY A 107 -3.33 13.28 -12.10
N GLU A 108 -2.57 12.23 -11.79
CA GLU A 108 -2.10 11.95 -10.43
C GLU A 108 -1.19 13.08 -9.94
N HIS A 109 -1.16 13.33 -8.64
CA HIS A 109 -0.25 14.29 -8.03
C HIS A 109 0.96 13.60 -7.44
N MET A 110 2.12 14.26 -7.47
CA MET A 110 3.38 13.69 -6.98
C MET A 110 3.30 13.12 -5.55
N PRO A 111 2.66 13.77 -4.56
CA PRO A 111 2.48 13.18 -3.21
C PRO A 111 1.72 11.86 -3.20
N VAL A 112 0.68 11.75 -4.03
CA VAL A 112 -0.15 10.55 -4.13
C VAL A 112 0.65 9.42 -4.77
N TYR A 113 1.38 9.73 -5.86
CA TYR A 113 2.23 8.78 -6.57
C TYR A 113 3.32 8.18 -5.66
N VAL A 114 4.04 9.03 -4.91
CA VAL A 114 5.08 8.59 -3.96
C VAL A 114 4.48 7.78 -2.81
N SER A 115 3.32 8.18 -2.28
CA SER A 115 2.63 7.41 -1.24
C SER A 115 2.23 6.01 -1.72
N ARG A 116 1.75 5.89 -2.96
CA ARG A 116 1.44 4.60 -3.60
C ARG A 116 2.67 3.71 -3.73
N ALA A 117 3.82 4.30 -4.09
CA ALA A 117 5.08 3.58 -4.17
C ALA A 117 5.51 3.01 -2.80
N ARG A 118 5.40 3.82 -1.74
CA ARG A 118 5.70 3.38 -0.36
C ARG A 118 4.74 2.29 0.13
N GLN A 119 3.45 2.42 -0.18
CA GLN A 119 2.48 1.37 0.14
C GLN A 119 2.83 0.06 -0.55
N LEU A 120 3.16 0.11 -1.86
CA LEU A 120 3.55 -1.07 -2.61
C LEU A 120 4.82 -1.73 -2.06
N GLN A 121 5.81 -0.93 -1.64
CA GLN A 121 7.01 -1.44 -0.97
C GLN A 121 6.67 -2.18 0.33
N SER A 122 5.76 -1.64 1.15
CA SER A 122 5.29 -2.29 2.37
C SER A 122 4.56 -3.60 2.08
N ASP A 123 3.63 -3.60 1.12
CA ASP A 123 2.87 -4.79 0.74
C ASP A 123 3.78 -5.90 0.19
N LEU A 124 4.84 -5.53 -0.53
CA LEU A 124 5.86 -6.47 -1.02
C LEU A 124 6.68 -7.06 0.12
N LEU A 125 7.05 -6.24 1.11
CA LEU A 125 7.75 -6.69 2.31
C LEU A 125 6.90 -7.72 3.09
N ASP A 126 5.59 -7.50 3.20
CA ASP A 126 4.65 -8.39 3.89
C ASP A 126 4.59 -9.80 3.24
N VAL A 127 4.85 -9.91 1.93
CA VAL A 127 4.93 -11.19 1.21
C VAL A 127 6.37 -11.72 1.07
N GLY A 128 7.31 -11.15 1.83
CA GLY A 128 8.72 -11.55 1.89
C GLY A 128 9.51 -11.14 0.65
N HIS A 129 9.11 -10.07 -0.03
CA HIS A 129 9.85 -9.48 -1.15
C HIS A 129 10.41 -8.11 -0.76
N VAL A 130 11.71 -8.05 -0.49
CA VAL A 130 12.36 -6.80 -0.13
C VAL A 130 12.57 -5.96 -1.40
N VAL A 131 12.12 -4.72 -1.36
CA VAL A 131 12.47 -3.68 -2.35
C VAL A 131 13.21 -2.58 -1.59
N THR A 132 14.46 -2.36 -1.95
CA THR A 132 15.31 -1.33 -1.33
C THR A 132 14.84 0.06 -1.71
N ASP A 133 15.21 1.07 -0.92
CA ASP A 133 14.89 2.47 -1.22
C ASP A 133 15.52 2.93 -2.55
N ALA A 134 16.69 2.39 -2.93
CA ALA A 134 17.34 2.65 -4.21
C ALA A 134 16.55 2.05 -5.40
N GLU A 135 16.07 0.81 -5.26
CA GLU A 135 15.20 0.17 -6.26
C GLU A 135 13.88 0.92 -6.38
N LEU A 136 13.26 1.27 -5.27
CA LEU A 136 12.01 2.04 -5.25
C LEU A 136 12.19 3.40 -5.92
N THR A 137 13.30 4.09 -5.66
CA THR A 137 13.65 5.37 -6.30
C THR A 137 13.76 5.22 -7.81
N THR A 138 14.42 4.16 -8.28
CA THR A 138 14.55 3.85 -9.71
C THR A 138 13.19 3.59 -10.36
N ILE A 139 12.32 2.84 -9.68
CA ILE A 139 10.95 2.55 -10.13
C ILE A 139 10.13 3.84 -10.23
N ILE A 140 10.21 4.71 -9.20
CA ILE A 140 9.51 5.99 -9.20
C ILE A 140 9.93 6.83 -10.41
N ILE A 141 11.23 7.00 -10.65
CA ILE A 141 11.76 7.81 -11.76
C ILE A 141 11.31 7.24 -13.12
N LYS A 142 11.42 5.92 -13.32
CA LYS A 142 11.01 5.26 -14.57
C LYS A 142 9.50 5.32 -14.83
N GLY A 143 8.70 5.38 -13.78
CA GLY A 143 7.24 5.46 -13.87
C GLY A 143 6.69 6.87 -14.11
N LEU A 144 7.53 7.91 -14.15
CA LEU A 144 7.10 9.29 -14.41
C LEU A 144 6.75 9.52 -15.90
N PRO A 145 5.73 10.34 -16.19
CA PRO A 145 5.39 10.67 -17.57
C PRO A 145 6.40 11.66 -18.16
N ARG A 146 6.41 11.77 -19.49
CA ARG A 146 7.35 12.61 -20.26
C ARG A 146 7.37 14.08 -19.85
N THR A 147 6.31 14.59 -19.22
CA THR A 147 6.26 15.96 -18.68
C THR A 147 7.33 16.21 -17.60
N TYR A 148 7.83 15.16 -16.94
CA TYR A 148 8.91 15.25 -15.95
C TYR A 148 10.30 15.00 -16.54
N HIS A 149 10.46 14.90 -17.87
CA HIS A 149 11.75 14.53 -18.49
C HIS A 149 12.93 15.41 -18.04
N VAL A 150 12.71 16.70 -17.81
CA VAL A 150 13.77 17.64 -17.36
C VAL A 150 14.34 17.21 -16.00
N ILE A 151 13.47 16.93 -15.03
CA ILE A 151 13.90 16.52 -13.69
C ILE A 151 14.44 15.09 -13.70
N THR A 152 13.86 14.17 -14.50
CA THR A 152 14.37 12.79 -14.58
C THR A 152 15.77 12.75 -15.18
N THR A 153 16.03 13.46 -16.28
CA THR A 153 17.38 13.52 -16.87
C THR A 153 18.39 14.13 -15.89
N ALA A 154 18.03 15.21 -15.19
CA ALA A 154 18.91 15.81 -14.19
C ALA A 154 19.23 14.87 -13.01
N LEU A 155 18.29 14.00 -12.63
CA LEU A 155 18.49 12.98 -11.61
C LEU A 155 19.36 11.83 -12.12
N GLU A 156 19.20 11.40 -13.38
CA GLU A 156 19.96 10.32 -14.01
C GLU A 156 21.42 10.69 -14.30
N THR A 157 21.70 11.95 -14.64
CA THR A 157 23.07 12.43 -14.94
C THR A 157 23.88 12.79 -13.69
N ARG A 158 23.26 12.75 -12.51
CA ARG A 158 23.93 13.11 -11.25
C ARG A 158 24.92 12.01 -10.84
N GLU A 159 26.10 12.42 -10.40
CA GLU A 159 27.07 11.52 -9.78
C GLU A 159 26.66 11.16 -8.33
N GLY A 160 26.79 9.88 -7.97
CA GLY A 160 26.53 9.35 -6.64
C GLY A 160 25.15 8.69 -6.48
N GLU A 161 24.96 7.98 -5.37
CA GLU A 161 23.70 7.28 -5.10
C GLU A 161 22.52 8.25 -4.93
N LEU A 162 21.37 7.80 -5.43
CA LEU A 162 20.09 8.50 -5.30
C LEU A 162 19.46 8.14 -3.96
N ASP A 163 19.59 9.05 -2.98
CA ASP A 163 18.84 8.96 -1.74
C ASP A 163 17.34 9.21 -2.00
N PHE A 164 16.50 8.33 -1.47
CA PHE A 164 15.05 8.37 -1.70
C PHE A 164 14.45 9.72 -1.26
N GLN A 165 14.81 10.19 -0.06
CA GLN A 165 14.21 11.40 0.51
C GLN A 165 14.62 12.64 -0.30
N GLN A 166 15.87 12.72 -0.75
CA GLN A 166 16.35 13.78 -1.62
C GLN A 166 15.63 13.77 -2.98
N VAL A 167 15.47 12.60 -3.61
CA VAL A 167 14.77 12.49 -4.89
C VAL A 167 13.32 12.92 -4.76
N VAL A 168 12.60 12.40 -3.77
CA VAL A 168 11.21 12.77 -3.50
C VAL A 168 11.09 14.27 -3.28
N SER A 169 11.97 14.86 -2.47
CA SER A 169 11.95 16.31 -2.21
C SER A 169 12.12 17.15 -3.48
N ARG A 170 13.02 16.75 -4.38
CA ARG A 170 13.23 17.42 -5.67
C ARG A 170 12.04 17.26 -6.60
N LEU A 171 11.45 16.06 -6.66
CA LEU A 171 10.24 15.80 -7.47
C LEU A 171 9.05 16.63 -6.98
N MET A 172 8.86 16.76 -5.65
CA MET A 172 7.81 17.61 -5.08
C MET A 172 8.03 19.08 -5.42
N ALA A 173 9.26 19.57 -5.30
CA ALA A 173 9.61 20.95 -5.65
C ALA A 173 9.32 21.22 -7.14
N TYR A 174 9.73 20.32 -8.03
CA TYR A 174 9.45 20.41 -9.46
C TYR A 174 7.94 20.45 -9.76
N ASP A 175 7.16 19.52 -9.18
CA ASP A 175 5.69 19.49 -9.36
C ASP A 175 5.04 20.80 -8.90
N SER A 176 5.49 21.36 -7.77
CA SER A 176 4.97 22.62 -7.26
C SER A 176 5.27 23.81 -8.19
N ALA A 177 6.49 23.89 -8.72
CA ALA A 177 6.93 24.96 -9.60
C ALA A 177 6.18 24.96 -10.94
N GLU A 178 6.01 23.80 -11.56
CA GLU A 178 5.24 23.63 -12.80
C GLU A 178 3.77 24.06 -12.62
N ARG A 179 3.20 23.78 -11.44
CA ARG A 179 1.82 24.15 -11.09
C ARG A 179 1.65 25.64 -10.81
N GLU A 180 2.69 26.30 -10.31
CA GLU A 180 2.69 27.75 -10.20
C GLU A 180 2.85 28.44 -11.55
N ALA A 181 3.73 27.93 -12.41
CA ALA A 181 3.94 28.46 -13.76
C ALA A 181 2.65 28.41 -14.59
N SER A 182 2.01 27.23 -14.65
CA SER A 182 0.72 27.04 -15.35
C SER A 182 -0.41 27.90 -14.79
N ARG A 183 -0.48 28.12 -13.46
CA ARG A 183 -1.44 29.06 -12.86
C ARG A 183 -1.19 30.49 -13.30
N LYS A 184 0.07 30.95 -13.24
CA LYS A 184 0.46 32.32 -13.64
C LYS A 184 0.11 32.58 -15.11
N GLU A 185 0.38 31.63 -16.01
CA GLU A 185 -0.01 31.72 -17.43
C GLU A 185 -1.54 31.84 -17.61
N THR A 186 -2.31 31.01 -16.91
CA THR A 186 -3.78 31.03 -17.00
C THR A 186 -4.36 32.37 -16.53
N THR A 187 -3.81 32.94 -15.46
CA THR A 187 -4.22 34.26 -14.95
C THR A 187 -3.84 35.39 -15.90
N ALA A 188 -2.64 35.35 -16.50
CA ALA A 188 -2.19 36.35 -17.46
C ALA A 188 -3.02 36.31 -18.76
N PHE A 189 -3.37 35.11 -19.24
CA PHE A 189 -4.23 34.94 -20.41
C PHE A 189 -5.66 35.48 -20.18
N SER A 190 -6.22 35.23 -18.98
CA SER A 190 -7.54 35.74 -18.60
C SER A 190 -7.54 37.28 -18.48
N ALA A 191 -6.48 37.87 -17.92
CA ALA A 191 -6.31 39.31 -17.86
C ALA A 191 -6.18 39.96 -19.25
N ARG A 192 -5.49 39.32 -20.20
CA ARG A 192 -5.34 39.81 -21.57
C ARG A 192 -6.64 39.79 -22.38
N ARG A 193 -7.53 38.83 -22.14
CA ARG A 193 -8.84 38.75 -22.83
C ARG A 193 -9.91 39.68 -22.25
N GLY A 194 -9.82 40.05 -20.97
CA GLY A 194 -10.75 40.99 -20.33
C GLY A 194 -10.48 42.47 -20.60
N GLY A 195 -9.35 42.82 -21.21
CA GLY A 195 -8.91 44.22 -21.41
C GLY A 195 -9.40 44.92 -22.69
N GLY A 196 -10.40 44.37 -23.38
CA GLY A 196 -10.88 44.89 -24.67
C GLY A 196 -11.87 46.05 -24.57
N ASN A 197 -11.36 47.28 -24.72
CA ASN A 197 -12.00 48.41 -25.42
C ASN A 197 -13.28 49.04 -24.82
N ALA A 198 -13.13 49.95 -23.85
CA ALA A 198 -14.07 51.06 -23.66
C ALA A 198 -13.58 52.25 -24.51
N GLY A 199 -14.16 52.36 -25.71
CA GLY A 199 -13.80 53.35 -26.71
C GLY A 199 -13.99 54.79 -26.24
N SER A 200 -12.93 55.57 -26.46
CA SER A 200 -12.94 57.01 -26.67
C SER A 200 -14.14 57.47 -27.50
N SER A 201 -14.97 58.37 -26.97
CA SER A 201 -15.83 59.25 -27.79
C SER A 201 -15.46 60.70 -27.51
N GLY A 202 -15.17 61.41 -28.60
CA GLY A 202 -14.51 62.69 -28.62
C GLY A 202 -15.40 63.88 -28.24
N ARG A 203 -14.71 64.95 -27.85
CA ARG A 203 -15.18 66.33 -27.76
C ARG A 203 -15.88 66.80 -29.05
N GLY A 204 -16.93 67.63 -28.91
CA GLY A 204 -17.46 68.48 -29.96
C GLY A 204 -18.24 69.66 -29.38
N GLN A 205 -17.72 70.88 -29.57
CA GLN A 205 -18.30 72.15 -29.14
C GLN A 205 -19.48 72.60 -30.02
N GLY A 206 -20.38 73.41 -29.44
CA GLY A 206 -20.93 74.60 -30.09
C GLY A 206 -22.39 74.55 -30.54
N ALA A 207 -23.21 75.46 -29.99
CA ALA A 207 -24.08 76.35 -30.76
C ALA A 207 -24.71 77.41 -29.84
N ARG A 208 -24.44 78.68 -30.17
CA ARG A 208 -25.25 79.84 -29.81
C ARG A 208 -26.52 79.85 -30.66
N THR A 209 -27.65 80.19 -30.06
CA THR A 209 -28.60 81.22 -30.50
C THR A 209 -29.52 81.55 -29.34
#